data_AF-A0A7S1D5P6-F1
#
_entry.id   AF-A0A7S1D5P6-F1
#
_cell.length_a   1.000
_cell.length_b   1.000
_cell.length_c   1.000
_cell.angle_alpha   90.00
_cell.angle_beta   90.00
_cell.angle_gamma   90.00
#
_symmetry.space_group_name_H-M   'P 1'
#
loop_
_entity.id
_entity.type
_entity.pdbx_description
1 polymer ?
#
loop_
_entity_poly.entity_id
_entity_poly.type
_entity_poly.pdbx_seq_one_letter_code
_entity_poly.pdbx_strand_id
1 'polypeptide(L)'
;FTSDALLNSPSLLSLYRSFSDGLCNVIAGGQLEIAEAVVRTGGYSGGYTTAPAVALAKEPLALVTRDYDPGWSDFVNWVLVSLIHAENPNVSVSSTNAFGPQFVSMFANSLSAVGNYGEIYSRNLQALLPRQRINTISGGNSP
;
A
#
# COMPACT_ATOMS: atom_id res chain seq x y z
N PHE A 1 -24.31 -16.58 -8.63
CA PHE A 1 -23.02 -17.27 -8.82
C PHE A 1 -23.10 -18.60 -8.09
N THR A 2 -22.99 -19.72 -8.81
CA THR A 2 -22.91 -21.06 -8.19
C THR A 2 -21.52 -21.24 -7.58
N SER A 3 -21.41 -22.02 -6.49
CA SER A 3 -20.13 -22.29 -5.81
C SER A 3 -19.07 -22.91 -6.72
N ASP A 4 -19.50 -23.58 -7.79
CA ASP A 4 -18.64 -24.32 -8.71
C ASP A 4 -17.85 -23.40 -9.68
N ALA A 5 -18.14 -22.10 -9.68
CA ALA A 5 -17.46 -21.10 -10.52
C ALA A 5 -16.28 -20.40 -9.82
N LEU A 6 -16.00 -20.70 -8.55
CA LEU A 6 -14.94 -20.05 -7.78
C LEU A 6 -13.82 -21.05 -7.47
N LEU A 7 -12.62 -20.79 -8.00
CA LEU A 7 -11.41 -21.51 -7.61
C LEU A 7 -10.72 -20.78 -6.47
N ASN A 8 -10.74 -21.35 -5.27
CA ASN A 8 -9.97 -20.81 -4.15
C ASN A 8 -8.50 -21.24 -4.27
N SER A 9 -7.58 -20.28 -4.28
CA SER A 9 -6.15 -20.53 -4.36
C SER A 9 -5.52 -20.36 -2.97
N PRO A 10 -4.82 -21.38 -2.41
CA PRO A 10 -4.25 -21.31 -1.07
C PRO A 10 -3.03 -20.40 -0.94
N SER A 11 -2.49 -19.90 -2.07
CA SER A 11 -1.35 -18.98 -2.12
C SER A 11 -1.37 -18.12 -3.38
N LEU A 12 -0.66 -16.98 -3.36
CA LEU A 12 -0.44 -16.16 -4.55
C LEU A 12 0.24 -16.95 -5.69
N LEU A 13 1.19 -17.82 -5.36
CA LEU A 13 1.87 -18.63 -6.37
C LEU A 13 0.90 -19.60 -7.06
N SER A 14 0.03 -20.27 -6.31
CA SER A 14 -1.01 -21.13 -6.90
C SER A 14 -2.06 -20.34 -7.67
N LEU A 15 -2.37 -19.11 -7.26
CA LEU A 15 -3.28 -18.22 -7.98
C LEU A 15 -2.76 -17.91 -9.38
N TYR A 16 -1.51 -17.44 -9.49
CA TYR A 16 -0.93 -17.08 -10.78
C TYR A 16 -0.70 -18.29 -11.69
N ARG A 17 -0.31 -19.43 -11.13
CA ARG A 17 -0.21 -20.69 -11.89
C ARG A 17 -1.57 -21.12 -12.42
N SER A 18 -2.61 -21.12 -11.59
CA SER A 18 -3.95 -21.55 -12.02
C SER A 18 -4.52 -20.63 -13.10
N PHE A 19 -4.24 -19.33 -13.03
CA PHE A 19 -4.56 -18.38 -14.09
C PHE A 19 -3.75 -18.63 -15.37
N SER A 20 -2.44 -18.86 -15.24
CA SER A 20 -1.56 -19.12 -16.38
C SER A 20 -1.82 -20.44 -17.09
N ASP A 21 -2.20 -21.47 -16.35
CA ASP A 21 -2.54 -22.80 -16.87
C ASP A 21 -3.97 -22.84 -17.45
N GLY A 22 -4.71 -21.73 -17.38
CA GLY A 22 -6.08 -21.62 -17.92
C GLY A 22 -7.14 -22.29 -17.07
N LEU A 23 -6.83 -22.68 -15.83
CA LEU A 23 -7.82 -23.20 -14.87
C LEU A 23 -8.79 -22.11 -14.41
N CYS A 24 -8.40 -20.83 -14.54
CA CYS A 24 -9.24 -19.65 -14.32
C CYS A 24 -9.01 -18.62 -15.42
N ASN A 25 -10.08 -17.89 -15.77
CA ASN A 25 -10.04 -16.81 -16.75
C ASN A 25 -10.04 -15.40 -16.13
N VAL A 26 -10.31 -15.29 -14.83
CA VAL A 26 -10.36 -14.02 -14.09
C VAL A 26 -9.71 -14.20 -12.73
N ILE A 27 -8.87 -13.23 -12.33
CA ILE A 27 -8.39 -13.09 -10.95
C ILE A 27 -9.22 -12.00 -10.29
N ALA A 28 -9.86 -12.33 -9.17
CA ALA A 28 -10.47 -11.35 -8.27
C ALA A 28 -9.58 -11.20 -7.04
N GLY A 29 -9.07 -9.99 -6.81
CA GLY A 29 -8.14 -9.70 -5.73
C GLY A 29 -7.85 -8.20 -5.65
N GLY A 30 -6.97 -7.84 -4.73
CA GLY A 30 -6.64 -6.44 -4.52
C GLY A 30 -5.83 -5.83 -5.66
N GLN A 31 -5.79 -4.50 -5.75
CA GLN A 31 -5.12 -3.80 -6.87
C GLN A 31 -3.67 -4.27 -7.10
N LEU A 32 -2.92 -4.53 -6.03
CA LEU A 32 -1.55 -5.03 -6.12
C LEU A 32 -1.48 -6.45 -6.69
N GLU A 33 -2.39 -7.32 -6.29
CA GLU A 33 -2.39 -8.73 -6.70
C GLU A 33 -2.76 -8.90 -8.17
N ILE A 34 -3.63 -8.03 -8.69
CA ILE A 34 -4.06 -8.00 -10.09
C ILE A 34 -3.24 -7.03 -10.95
N ALA A 35 -2.21 -6.39 -10.40
CA ALA A 35 -1.34 -5.53 -11.18
C ALA A 35 -0.63 -6.35 -12.25
N GLU A 36 -0.67 -5.87 -13.50
CA GLU A 36 -0.14 -6.61 -14.65
C GLU A 36 1.33 -7.01 -14.46
N ALA A 37 2.16 -6.12 -13.90
CA ALA A 37 3.56 -6.41 -13.60
C ALA A 37 3.73 -7.60 -12.63
N VAL A 38 2.81 -7.75 -11.66
CA VAL A 38 2.83 -8.86 -10.70
C VAL A 38 2.36 -10.15 -11.37
N VAL A 39 1.27 -10.10 -12.14
CA VAL A 39 0.75 -11.27 -12.90
C VAL A 39 1.77 -11.80 -13.90
N ARG A 40 2.52 -10.91 -14.57
CA ARG A 40 3.63 -11.28 -15.47
C ARG A 40 4.78 -11.95 -14.74
N THR A 41 5.13 -11.47 -13.54
CA THR A 41 6.13 -12.13 -12.68
C THR A 41 5.67 -13.52 -12.26
N GLY A 42 4.35 -13.75 -12.16
CA GLY A 42 3.74 -15.06 -11.89
C GLY A 42 3.76 -16.05 -13.07
N GLY A 43 4.25 -15.66 -14.25
CA GLY A 43 4.43 -16.54 -15.42
C GLY A 43 3.44 -16.34 -16.57
N TYR A 44 2.45 -15.45 -16.41
CA TYR A 44 1.47 -15.21 -17.47
C TYR A 44 2.04 -14.34 -18.60
N SER A 45 2.03 -14.85 -19.83
CA SER A 45 2.54 -14.15 -21.02
C SER A 45 1.46 -13.75 -22.03
N GLY A 46 0.19 -14.07 -21.75
CA GLY A 46 -0.95 -13.76 -22.64
C GLY A 46 -1.37 -12.30 -22.63
N GLY A 47 -2.43 -12.01 -23.39
CA GLY A 47 -3.11 -10.71 -23.34
C GLY A 47 -3.78 -10.51 -21.97
N TYR A 48 -3.44 -9.43 -21.28
CA TYR A 48 -3.96 -9.13 -19.94
C TYR A 48 -4.64 -7.77 -19.93
N THR A 49 -5.79 -7.68 -19.28
CA THR A 49 -6.45 -6.40 -19.00
C THR A 49 -7.09 -6.48 -17.64
N THR A 50 -7.06 -5.37 -16.92
CA THR A 50 -7.83 -5.20 -15.68
C THR A 50 -9.24 -4.70 -16.01
N ALA A 51 -10.22 -5.04 -15.17
CA ALA A 51 -11.59 -4.52 -15.26
C ALA A 51 -11.61 -2.98 -15.09
N PRO A 52 -12.74 -2.28 -15.41
CA PRO A 52 -12.83 -0.82 -15.40
C PRO A 52 -12.32 -0.16 -14.10
N ALA A 53 -11.86 1.09 -14.21
CA ALA A 53 -11.13 1.84 -13.17
C ALA A 53 -11.86 2.02 -11.81
N VAL A 54 -13.13 1.61 -11.69
CA VAL A 54 -13.85 1.67 -10.42
C VAL A 54 -13.63 0.36 -9.68
N ALA A 55 -12.80 0.41 -8.63
CA ALA A 55 -12.66 -0.69 -7.70
C ALA A 55 -14.03 -1.09 -7.15
N LEU A 56 -14.33 -2.39 -7.20
CA LEU A 56 -15.61 -2.94 -6.71
C LEU A 56 -15.68 -2.97 -5.18
N ALA A 57 -14.54 -2.80 -4.51
CA ALA A 57 -14.42 -2.73 -3.06
C ALA A 57 -13.46 -1.60 -2.65
N LYS A 58 -13.59 -1.14 -1.40
CA LYS A 58 -12.62 -0.23 -0.78
C LYS A 58 -11.59 -1.08 -0.03
N GLU A 59 -10.33 -0.95 -0.41
CA GLU A 59 -9.22 -1.73 0.15
C GLU A 59 -8.16 -0.80 0.78
N PRO A 60 -8.49 -0.02 1.81
CA PRO A 60 -7.50 0.82 2.48
C PRO A 60 -6.52 -0.08 3.25
N LEU A 61 -5.25 -0.06 2.84
CA LEU A 61 -4.19 -0.73 3.59
C LEU A 61 -3.83 0.11 4.82
N ALA A 62 -3.73 -0.55 5.97
CA ALA A 62 -3.41 0.08 7.24
C ALA A 62 -2.34 -0.72 8.00
N LEU A 63 -1.62 -0.04 8.87
CA LEU A 63 -0.74 -0.69 9.85
C LEU A 63 -1.62 -1.32 10.93
N VAL A 64 -1.33 -2.58 11.28
CA VAL A 64 -2.09 -3.35 12.27
C VAL A 64 -1.26 -3.50 13.53
N THR A 65 -1.82 -3.10 14.66
CA THR A 65 -1.25 -3.24 16.00
C THR A 65 -2.17 -4.11 16.86
N ARG A 66 -1.70 -4.51 18.05
CA ARG A 66 -2.55 -5.20 19.02
C ARG A 66 -3.51 -4.20 19.66
N ASP A 67 -4.73 -4.65 19.95
CA ASP A 67 -5.82 -3.82 20.47
C ASP A 67 -5.58 -3.32 21.90
N TYR A 68 -4.90 -4.10 22.72
CA TYR A 68 -4.66 -3.80 24.14
C TYR A 68 -3.48 -2.84 24.41
N ASP A 69 -2.88 -2.26 23.37
CA ASP A 69 -1.79 -1.30 23.50
C ASP A 69 -2.06 -0.03 22.66
N PRO A 70 -2.92 0.89 23.17
CA PRO A 70 -3.24 2.12 22.46
C PRO A 70 -2.03 3.05 22.35
N GLY A 71 -1.11 3.04 23.33
CA GLY A 71 0.10 3.85 23.27
C GLY A 71 1.03 3.44 22.14
N TRP A 72 1.19 2.14 21.91
CA TRP A 72 1.90 1.60 20.75
C TRP A 72 1.19 1.93 19.43
N SER A 73 -0.14 1.84 19.41
CA SER A 73 -0.94 2.17 18.23
C SER A 73 -0.80 3.64 17.84
N ASP A 74 -0.82 4.54 18.81
CA ASP A 74 -0.57 5.97 18.61
C ASP A 74 0.85 6.22 18.11
N PHE A 75 1.84 5.55 18.70
CA PHE A 75 3.24 5.66 18.27
C PHE A 75 3.39 5.30 16.78
N VAL A 76 2.88 4.14 16.38
CA VAL A 76 2.94 3.65 14.98
C VAL A 76 2.19 4.60 14.04
N ASN A 77 0.99 5.05 14.44
CA ASN A 77 0.19 5.97 13.65
C ASN A 77 0.91 7.31 13.44
N TRP A 78 1.49 7.88 14.49
CA TRP A 78 2.19 9.16 14.40
C TRP A 78 3.48 9.08 13.59
N VAL A 79 4.19 7.95 13.62
CA VAL A 79 5.31 7.72 12.69
C VAL A 79 4.79 7.75 11.24
N LEU A 80 3.74 7.01 10.90
CA LEU A 80 3.17 7.01 9.54
C LEU A 80 2.72 8.41 9.10
N VAL A 81 1.96 9.10 9.94
CA VAL A 81 1.49 10.47 9.70
C VAL A 81 2.67 11.42 9.47
N SER A 82 3.74 11.31 10.26
CA SER A 82 4.94 12.15 10.08
C SER A 82 5.59 11.98 8.71
N LEU A 83 5.68 10.73 8.21
CA LEU A 83 6.25 10.45 6.89
C LEU A 83 5.36 10.97 5.75
N ILE A 84 4.03 10.93 5.94
CA ILE A 84 3.07 11.50 4.98
C ILE A 84 3.18 13.02 4.95
N HIS A 85 3.18 13.67 6.12
CA HIS A 85 3.29 15.13 6.21
C HIS A 85 4.61 15.66 5.67
N ALA A 86 5.71 14.93 5.88
CA ALA A 86 7.04 15.28 5.38
C ALA A 86 7.17 15.24 3.85
N GLU A 87 6.16 14.76 3.13
CA GLU A 87 6.11 14.89 1.67
C GLU A 87 5.90 16.35 1.24
N ASN A 88 5.25 17.16 2.07
CA ASN A 88 5.16 18.59 1.83
C ASN A 88 6.49 19.25 2.23
N PRO A 89 7.25 19.83 1.27
CA PRO A 89 8.55 20.43 1.57
C PRO A 89 8.45 21.65 2.50
N ASN A 90 7.25 22.21 2.69
CA ASN A 90 7.00 23.34 3.58
C ASN A 90 6.69 22.93 5.03
N VAL A 91 6.60 21.63 5.32
CA VAL A 91 6.31 21.13 6.68
C VAL A 91 7.62 20.69 7.33
N SER A 92 7.95 21.30 8.47
CA SER A 92 9.08 20.87 9.29
C SER A 92 8.66 19.76 10.25
N VAL A 93 9.54 18.76 10.40
CA VAL A 93 9.35 17.68 11.36
C VAL A 93 9.88 18.13 12.72
N SER A 94 9.01 18.26 13.71
CA SER A 94 9.34 18.69 15.07
C SER A 94 9.61 17.52 16.02
N SER A 95 10.26 17.79 17.14
CA SER A 95 10.44 16.83 18.24
C SER A 95 9.19 16.74 19.13
N THR A 96 8.95 15.59 19.76
CA THR A 96 7.83 15.38 20.70
C THR A 96 8.22 14.56 21.91
N ASN A 97 7.77 14.92 23.11
CA ASN A 97 7.98 14.12 24.32
C ASN A 97 6.79 13.19 24.65
N ALA A 98 5.77 13.13 23.80
CA ALA A 98 4.53 12.37 24.05
C ALA A 98 4.76 10.87 24.28
N PHE A 99 5.87 10.33 23.78
CA PHE A 99 6.24 8.91 23.90
C PHE A 99 7.41 8.67 24.86
N GLY A 100 7.80 9.69 25.64
CA GLY A 100 8.92 9.60 26.58
C GLY A 100 10.26 10.06 26.01
N PRO A 101 11.28 10.20 26.87
CA PRO A 101 12.52 10.91 26.55
C PRO A 101 13.36 10.23 25.45
N GLN A 102 13.24 8.91 25.31
CA GLN A 102 13.95 8.15 24.28
C GLN A 102 13.43 8.39 22.86
N PHE A 103 12.21 8.92 22.71
CA PHE A 103 11.55 9.09 21.42
C PHE A 103 11.37 10.56 21.01
N VAL A 104 12.09 11.47 21.64
CA VAL A 104 12.04 12.92 21.37
C VAL A 104 12.24 13.24 19.88
N SER A 105 13.16 12.53 19.24
CA SER A 105 13.51 12.73 17.83
C SER A 105 12.92 11.67 16.90
N MET A 106 11.91 10.89 17.33
CA MET A 106 11.45 9.71 16.57
C MET A 106 11.00 10.03 15.14
N PHE A 107 10.36 11.18 14.92
CA PHE A 107 9.92 11.58 13.58
C PHE A 107 11.10 11.93 12.67
N ALA A 108 12.05 12.72 13.15
CA ALA A 108 13.26 13.06 12.41
C ALA A 108 14.12 11.81 12.13
N ASN A 109 14.24 10.91 13.12
CA ASN A 109 14.96 9.65 12.97
C ASN A 109 14.29 8.74 11.93
N SER A 110 12.95 8.65 11.95
CA SER A 110 12.19 7.87 10.96
C SER A 110 12.38 8.43 9.55
N LEU A 111 12.23 9.75 9.38
CA LEU A 111 12.44 10.41 8.10
C LEU A 111 13.87 10.21 7.59
N SER A 112 14.88 10.36 8.45
CA SER A 112 16.28 10.13 8.07
C SER A 112 16.56 8.68 7.69
N ALA A 113 15.84 7.71 8.25
CA ALA A 113 16.06 6.30 7.99
C ALA A 113 15.42 5.84 6.66
N VAL A 114 14.23 6.35 6.34
CA VAL A 114 13.44 5.81 5.22
C VAL A 114 12.95 6.84 4.20
N GLY A 115 13.16 8.13 4.42
CA GLY A 115 12.56 9.19 3.60
C GLY A 115 11.06 9.37 3.86
N ASN A 116 10.45 10.34 3.20
CA ASN A 116 9.02 10.61 3.31
C ASN A 116 8.18 9.54 2.58
N TYR A 117 6.86 9.60 2.75
CA TYR A 117 5.94 8.61 2.15
C TYR A 117 6.03 8.56 0.62
N GLY A 118 6.19 9.71 -0.05
CA GLY A 118 6.35 9.78 -1.50
C GLY A 118 7.61 9.09 -1.99
N GLU A 119 8.75 9.26 -1.30
CA GLU A 119 10.01 8.59 -1.60
C GLU A 119 9.91 7.07 -1.40
N ILE A 120 9.27 6.63 -0.31
CA ILE A 120 9.00 5.22 -0.03
C ILE A 120 8.13 4.63 -1.15
N TYR A 121 7.06 5.30 -1.55
CA TYR A 121 6.17 4.82 -2.61
C TYR A 121 6.89 4.73 -3.95
N SER A 122 7.63 5.78 -4.31
CA SER A 122 8.39 5.89 -5.56
C SER A 122 9.34 4.70 -5.74
N ARG A 123 10.11 4.35 -4.71
CA ARG A 123 11.11 3.28 -4.83
C ARG A 123 10.55 1.86 -4.74
N ASN A 124 9.38 1.66 -4.14
CA ASN A 124 8.85 0.31 -3.85
C ASN A 124 7.65 -0.08 -4.70
N LEU A 125 6.73 0.86 -4.97
CA LEU A 125 5.41 0.54 -5.54
C LEU A 125 5.17 1.19 -6.89
N GLN A 126 5.77 2.34 -7.18
CA GLN A 126 5.46 3.13 -8.38
C GLN A 126 5.56 2.35 -9.70
N ALA A 127 6.48 1.38 -9.80
CA ALA A 127 6.63 0.55 -10.99
C ALA A 127 5.53 -0.51 -11.16
N LEU A 128 4.90 -0.95 -10.06
CA LEU A 128 3.85 -1.97 -10.05
C LEU A 128 2.46 -1.32 -10.04
N LEU A 129 2.31 -0.28 -9.23
CA LEU A 129 1.11 0.49 -9.00
C LEU A 129 1.48 1.98 -9.04
N PRO A 130 1.28 2.65 -10.19
CA PRO A 130 1.51 4.09 -10.28
C PRO A 130 0.58 4.84 -9.34
N ARG A 131 1.14 5.75 -8.54
CA ARG A 131 0.39 6.50 -7.51
C ARG A 131 -0.75 7.29 -8.16
N GLN A 132 -1.98 7.00 -7.71
CA GLN A 132 -3.18 7.73 -8.12
C GLN A 132 -3.42 8.92 -7.17
N ARG A 133 -4.20 9.92 -7.62
CA ARG A 133 -4.48 11.17 -6.88
C ARG A 133 -4.97 10.98 -5.43
N ILE A 134 -5.60 9.84 -5.12
CA ILE A 134 -6.04 9.49 -3.76
C ILE A 134 -4.87 9.48 -2.76
N ASN A 135 -3.67 9.14 -3.24
CA ASN A 135 -2.50 9.09 -2.39
C ASN A 135 -1.66 10.36 -2.48
N THR A 136 -1.97 11.38 -3.28
CA THR A 136 -1.13 12.59 -3.38
C THR A 136 -1.54 13.65 -2.36
N ILE A 137 -0.58 14.26 -1.68
CA ILE A 137 -0.85 15.42 -0.81
C ILE A 137 -1.35 16.61 -1.66
N SER A 138 -2.34 17.36 -1.16
CA SER A 138 -2.82 18.56 -1.84
C SER A 138 -1.68 19.59 -1.91
N GLY A 139 -1.26 19.95 -3.13
CA GLY A 139 -0.19 20.92 -3.36
C GLY A 139 -0.56 22.38 -3.08
N GLY A 140 -1.67 22.64 -2.37
CA GLY A 140 -2.14 24.00 -2.05
C GLY A 140 -2.68 24.81 -3.24
N ASN A 141 -2.69 24.25 -4.45
CA ASN A 141 -3.11 24.92 -5.69
C ASN A 141 -4.51 24.53 -6.18
N SER A 142 -5.33 23.92 -5.32
CA SER A 142 -6.73 23.62 -5.58
C SER A 142 -7.60 24.44 -4.60
N PRO A 143 -8.63 25.16 -5.06
CA PRO A 143 -9.57 25.86 -4.18
C PRO A 143 -10.35 24.90 -3.27
#